data_AF-A0A0T6B2C3-F1
#
_entry.id   AF-A0A0T6B2C3-F1
#
_cell.length_a   1.000
_cell.length_b   1.000
_cell.length_c   1.000
_cell.angle_alpha   90.00
_cell.angle_beta   90.00
_cell.angle_gamma   90.00
#
_symmetry.space_group_name_H-M   'P 1'
#
loop_
_entity.id
_entity.type
_entity.pdbx_description
1 polymer ?
#
loop_
_entity_poly.entity_id
_entity_poly.type
_entity_poly.pdbx_seq_one_letter_code
_entity_poly.pdbx_strand_id
1 'polypeptide(L)'
;MEFMKVTGDKSKHFSTLSKILNRPRSLIEKRFRILQRKTRLLKPHDYPGLVKSLIEVTNSDNLEELRDKHISDEEWHKVAKKLHLCKNHLKKCWMASLYTKLFHEGPIDVDKIMRKLVANLDKREKDDYRKLNWTELAKPFKYVTHGFLYRMFKKTNNRIVPLELRSNLRKCVLHLKQVYKEERKIMPP
;
A
#
# COMPACT_ATOMS: atom_id res chain seq x y z
N MET A 1 -17.60 10.19 26.23
CA MET A 1 -16.21 9.90 26.69
C MET A 1 -15.35 11.13 26.47
N GLU A 2 -15.32 12.01 27.47
CA GLU A 2 -14.37 13.13 27.55
C GLU A 2 -12.98 12.60 27.92
N PHE A 3 -12.08 12.51 26.95
CA PHE A 3 -10.66 12.33 27.27
C PHE A 3 -10.00 13.71 27.38
N MET A 4 -9.76 14.11 28.64
CA MET A 4 -8.72 15.05 29.07
C MET A 4 -8.72 16.44 28.39
N LYS A 5 -9.54 17.35 28.91
CA LYS A 5 -9.13 18.77 29.03
C LYS A 5 -8.10 18.85 30.15
N VAL A 6 -6.85 18.46 29.87
CA VAL A 6 -5.77 18.56 30.86
C VAL A 6 -4.95 19.82 30.60
N THR A 7 -5.30 20.84 31.38
CA THR A 7 -4.59 22.10 31.62
C THR A 7 -3.42 21.88 32.60
N GLY A 8 -2.65 20.81 32.41
CA GLY A 8 -1.46 20.47 33.18
C GLY A 8 -0.21 20.46 32.29
N ASP A 9 0.94 20.79 32.86
CA ASP A 9 2.23 20.80 32.18
C ASP A 9 2.46 19.49 31.41
N LYS A 10 2.32 19.56 30.07
CA LYS A 10 2.45 18.43 29.13
C LYS A 10 3.77 17.68 29.32
N SER A 11 4.79 18.35 29.86
CA SER A 11 6.08 17.75 30.19
C SER A 11 5.95 16.63 31.22
N LYS A 12 5.19 16.83 32.30
CA LYS A 12 5.05 15.81 33.35
C LYS A 12 4.32 14.56 32.84
N HIS A 13 3.31 14.72 31.99
CA HIS A 13 2.54 13.60 31.44
C HIS A 13 3.38 12.66 30.57
N PHE A 14 4.22 13.18 29.67
CA PHE A 14 5.08 12.33 28.84
C PHE A 14 6.19 11.65 29.64
N SER A 15 6.69 12.28 30.71
CA SER A 15 7.64 11.65 31.61
C SER A 15 7.01 10.49 32.39
N THR A 16 5.78 10.64 32.88
CA THR A 16 5.04 9.54 33.53
C THR A 16 4.76 8.39 32.55
N LEU A 17 4.30 8.70 31.33
CA LEU A 17 4.08 7.70 30.29
C LEU A 17 5.39 6.99 29.87
N SER A 18 6.53 7.69 29.89
CA SER A 18 7.84 7.12 29.60
C SER A 18 8.21 6.01 30.59
N LYS A 19 7.94 6.23 31.88
CA LYS A 19 8.16 5.24 32.93
C LYS A 19 7.20 4.05 32.81
N ILE A 20 5.90 4.31 32.64
CA ILE A 20 4.87 3.25 32.56
C ILE A 20 5.07 2.36 31.32
N LEU A 21 5.32 2.97 30.16
CA LEU A 21 5.43 2.26 28.89
C LEU A 21 6.84 1.72 28.63
N ASN A 22 7.79 1.98 29.53
CA ASN A 22 9.21 1.70 29.39
C ASN A 22 9.75 2.12 28.00
N ARG A 23 9.46 3.36 27.60
CA ARG A 23 9.81 3.91 26.28
C ARG A 23 10.38 5.31 26.39
N PRO A 24 11.30 5.72 25.50
CA PRO A 24 11.81 7.09 25.47
C PRO A 24 10.69 8.12 25.34
N ARG A 25 10.70 9.13 26.22
CA ARG A 25 9.76 10.25 26.23
C ARG A 25 9.58 10.89 24.85
N SER A 26 10.68 11.11 24.12
CA SER A 26 10.68 11.73 22.79
C SER A 26 9.84 10.93 21.77
N LEU A 27 9.85 9.59 21.84
CA LEU A 27 9.05 8.73 20.98
C LEU A 27 7.57 8.77 21.34
N ILE A 28 7.25 8.85 22.63
CA ILE A 28 5.88 8.98 23.12
C ILE A 28 5.29 10.32 22.67
N GLU A 29 6.04 11.40 22.86
CA GLU A 29 5.62 12.74 22.44
C GLU A 29 5.43 12.81 20.92
N LYS A 30 6.37 12.26 20.14
CA LYS A 30 6.24 12.15 18.68
C LYS A 30 4.99 11.37 18.28
N ARG A 31 4.72 10.23 18.94
CA ARG A 31 3.54 9.41 18.68
C ARG A 31 2.25 10.12 19.06
N PHE A 32 2.23 10.81 20.19
CA PHE A 32 1.09 11.59 20.65
C PHE A 32 0.75 12.72 19.66
N ARG A 33 1.74 13.48 19.17
CA ARG A 33 1.52 14.49 18.12
C ARG A 33 0.95 13.88 16.84
N ILE A 34 1.38 12.67 16.47
CA ILE A 34 0.82 11.93 15.33
C ILE A 34 -0.64 11.55 15.58
N LEU A 35 -0.98 11.07 16.79
CA LEU A 35 -2.33 10.66 17.15
C LEU A 35 -3.29 11.85 17.29
N GLN A 36 -2.80 13.00 17.75
CA GLN A 36 -3.58 14.24 17.84
C GLN A 36 -3.92 14.84 16.48
N ARG A 37 -3.09 14.58 15.45
CA ARG A 37 -3.45 14.89 14.07
C ARG A 37 -4.60 13.96 13.67
N LYS A 38 -5.85 14.44 13.83
CA LYS A 38 -7.07 13.82 13.28
C LYS A 38 -6.98 13.78 11.75
N THR A 39 -6.12 12.91 11.23
CA THR A 39 -5.98 12.68 9.81
C THR A 39 -6.98 11.63 9.41
N ARG A 40 -7.99 12.06 8.66
CA ARG A 40 -8.96 11.15 8.07
C ARG A 40 -8.24 10.22 7.09
N LEU A 41 -8.75 8.98 6.98
CA LEU A 41 -8.31 8.04 5.95
C LEU A 41 -9.05 8.33 4.64
N LEU A 42 -8.39 8.08 3.51
CA LEU A 42 -8.97 8.25 2.19
C LEU A 42 -10.07 7.20 1.99
N LYS A 43 -11.28 7.64 1.65
CA LYS A 43 -12.43 6.78 1.33
C LYS A 43 -12.70 6.81 -0.18
N PRO A 44 -13.47 5.85 -0.73
CA PRO A 44 -13.76 5.81 -2.16
C PRO A 44 -14.39 7.08 -2.75
N HIS A 45 -15.27 7.76 -1.99
CA HIS A 45 -15.86 9.03 -2.44
C HIS A 45 -14.84 10.19 -2.54
N ASP A 46 -13.66 10.06 -1.94
CA ASP A 46 -12.60 11.07 -2.02
C ASP A 46 -11.74 10.94 -3.28
N TYR A 47 -11.89 9.85 -4.04
CA TYR A 47 -11.03 9.54 -5.18
C TYR A 47 -11.09 10.61 -6.29
N PRO A 48 -12.26 11.14 -6.69
CA PRO A 48 -12.30 12.22 -7.67
C PRO A 48 -11.57 13.47 -7.18
N GLY A 49 -11.75 13.83 -5.90
CA GLY A 49 -11.07 14.98 -5.28
C GLY A 49 -9.55 14.79 -5.21
N LEU A 50 -9.08 13.56 -4.97
CA LEU A 50 -7.66 13.22 -5.03
C LEU A 50 -7.08 13.39 -6.43
N VAL A 51 -7.73 12.83 -7.45
CA VAL A 51 -7.28 12.96 -8.85
C VAL A 51 -7.23 14.43 -9.26
N LYS A 52 -8.31 15.18 -9.02
CA LYS A 52 -8.36 16.62 -9.32
C LYS A 52 -7.24 17.39 -8.63
N SER A 53 -7.02 17.13 -7.34
CA SER A 53 -5.93 17.78 -6.58
C SER A 53 -4.54 17.45 -7.14
N LEU A 54 -4.33 16.22 -7.63
CA LEU A 54 -3.07 15.82 -8.24
C LEU A 54 -2.84 16.54 -9.56
N ILE A 55 -3.84 16.60 -10.43
CA ILE A 55 -3.79 17.36 -11.70
C ILE A 55 -3.39 18.82 -11.41
N GLU A 56 -4.10 19.48 -10.49
CA GLU A 56 -3.82 20.87 -10.11
C GLU A 56 -2.43 21.08 -9.52
N VAL A 57 -2.00 20.23 -8.57
CA VAL A 57 -0.72 20.43 -7.85
C VAL A 57 0.47 20.16 -8.73
N THR A 58 0.34 19.22 -9.67
CA THR A 58 1.43 18.84 -10.57
C THR A 58 1.45 19.69 -11.84
N ASN A 59 0.51 20.63 -12.02
CA ASN A 59 0.30 21.37 -13.27
C ASN A 59 0.21 20.40 -14.47
N SER A 60 -0.68 19.43 -14.37
CA SER A 60 -1.02 18.56 -15.50
C SER A 60 -2.32 19.05 -16.12
N ASP A 61 -2.49 18.94 -17.44
CA ASP A 61 -3.71 19.42 -18.11
C ASP A 61 -4.86 18.40 -17.98
N ASN A 62 -4.52 17.12 -17.87
CA ASN A 62 -5.47 16.01 -17.83
C ASN A 62 -4.96 14.84 -16.99
N LEU A 63 -5.82 13.81 -16.85
CA LEU A 63 -5.50 12.59 -16.11
C LEU A 63 -4.35 11.79 -16.75
N GLU A 64 -4.27 11.73 -18.08
CA GLU A 64 -3.27 10.91 -18.79
C GLU A 64 -1.85 11.40 -18.53
N GLU A 65 -1.65 12.70 -18.36
CA GLU A 65 -0.35 13.26 -17.98
C GLU A 65 0.12 12.81 -16.59
N LEU A 66 -0.79 12.44 -15.68
CA LEU A 66 -0.41 11.89 -14.38
C LEU A 66 0.13 10.45 -14.49
N ARG A 67 -0.10 9.76 -15.61
CA ARG A 67 0.27 8.35 -15.79
C ARG A 67 1.76 8.12 -15.66
N ASP A 68 2.55 8.96 -16.31
CA ASP A 68 4.01 8.78 -16.41
C ASP A 68 4.76 9.80 -15.52
N LYS A 69 4.03 10.60 -14.74
CA LYS A 69 4.59 11.68 -13.91
C LYS A 69 5.14 11.15 -12.59
N HIS A 70 6.36 11.60 -12.26
CA HIS A 70 6.91 11.41 -10.93
C HIS A 70 6.36 12.49 -9.98
N ILE A 71 5.48 12.09 -9.06
CA ILE A 71 4.91 13.01 -8.07
C ILE A 71 5.85 13.11 -6.87
N SER A 72 6.43 14.30 -6.66
CA SER A 72 7.42 14.59 -5.63
C SER A 72 6.82 14.52 -4.21
N ASP A 73 7.68 14.45 -3.18
CA ASP A 73 7.21 14.44 -1.80
C ASP A 73 6.49 15.74 -1.39
N GLU A 74 6.95 16.86 -1.91
CA GLU A 74 6.38 18.19 -1.74
C GLU A 74 5.00 18.30 -2.39
N GLU A 75 4.83 17.78 -3.60
CA GLU A 75 3.53 17.73 -4.29
C GLU A 75 2.53 16.88 -3.52
N TRP A 76 2.95 15.70 -3.07
CA TRP A 76 2.12 14.88 -2.18
C TRP A 76 1.77 15.58 -0.87
N HIS A 77 2.67 16.39 -0.32
CA HIS A 77 2.39 17.19 0.86
C HIS A 77 1.33 18.27 0.59
N LYS A 78 1.41 18.95 -0.56
CA LYS A 78 0.41 19.94 -0.99
C LYS A 78 -0.98 19.30 -1.14
N VAL A 79 -1.07 18.15 -1.81
CA VAL A 79 -2.34 17.40 -1.97
C VAL A 79 -2.89 16.96 -0.61
N ALA A 80 -2.04 16.43 0.26
CA ALA A 80 -2.43 16.01 1.61
C ALA A 80 -3.02 17.17 2.43
N LYS A 81 -2.43 18.37 2.31
CA LYS A 81 -2.92 19.59 2.95
C LYS A 81 -4.26 20.02 2.37
N LYS A 82 -4.41 20.05 1.05
CA LYS A 82 -5.68 20.41 0.35
C LYS A 82 -6.84 19.52 0.78
N LEU A 83 -6.60 18.22 0.95
CA LEU A 83 -7.65 17.25 1.29
C LEU A 83 -7.80 16.98 2.79
N HIS A 84 -6.95 17.58 3.63
CA HIS A 84 -6.85 17.28 5.06
C HIS A 84 -6.64 15.78 5.36
N LEU A 85 -5.81 15.12 4.55
CA LEU A 85 -5.53 13.68 4.63
C LEU A 85 -4.07 13.41 5.01
N CYS A 86 -3.79 12.18 5.45
CA CYS A 86 -2.42 11.74 5.68
C CYS A 86 -1.68 11.48 4.35
N LYS A 87 -0.58 12.22 4.10
CA LYS A 87 0.30 12.05 2.93
C LYS A 87 0.68 10.58 2.65
N ASN A 88 1.19 9.89 3.67
CA ASN A 88 1.66 8.51 3.50
C ASN A 88 0.51 7.56 3.15
N HIS A 89 -0.68 7.84 3.68
CA HIS A 89 -1.88 7.07 3.35
C HIS A 89 -2.33 7.34 1.90
N LEU A 90 -2.30 8.60 1.45
CA LEU A 90 -2.57 8.97 0.07
C LEU A 90 -1.64 8.26 -0.92
N LYS A 91 -0.31 8.38 -0.71
CA LYS A 91 0.70 7.71 -1.54
C LYS A 91 0.44 6.20 -1.60
N LYS A 92 0.14 5.58 -0.46
CA LYS A 92 -0.13 4.15 -0.39
C LYS A 92 -1.41 3.77 -1.15
N CYS A 93 -2.49 4.55 -1.03
CA CYS A 93 -3.73 4.30 -1.74
C CYS A 93 -3.58 4.49 -3.26
N TRP A 94 -2.84 5.52 -3.66
CA TRP A 94 -2.46 5.75 -5.05
C TRP A 94 -1.71 4.55 -5.62
N MET A 95 -0.58 4.21 -5.00
CA MET A 95 0.31 3.15 -5.46
C MET A 95 -0.25 1.74 -5.27
N ALA A 96 -1.19 1.49 -4.36
CA ALA A 96 -1.70 0.13 -4.11
C ALA A 96 -3.07 -0.15 -4.75
N SER A 97 -3.68 0.85 -5.41
CA SER A 97 -5.01 0.68 -6.01
C SER A 97 -5.29 1.66 -7.14
N LEU A 98 -5.28 2.97 -6.87
CA LEU A 98 -5.89 3.94 -7.78
C LEU A 98 -5.15 4.04 -9.12
N TYR A 99 -3.82 4.13 -9.08
CA TYR A 99 -3.01 4.26 -10.30
C TYR A 99 -3.36 3.16 -11.31
N THR A 100 -3.30 1.90 -10.90
CA THR A 100 -3.60 0.78 -11.81
C THR A 100 -5.06 0.77 -12.26
N LYS A 101 -6.01 1.21 -11.42
CA LYS A 101 -7.42 1.30 -11.84
C LYS A 101 -7.68 2.40 -12.87
N LEU A 102 -6.91 3.48 -12.83
CA LEU A 102 -7.06 4.62 -13.73
C LEU A 102 -6.37 4.36 -15.07
N PHE A 103 -5.18 3.76 -15.04
CA PHE A 103 -4.32 3.68 -16.23
C PHE A 103 -4.24 2.31 -16.88
N HIS A 104 -4.75 1.24 -16.25
CA HIS A 104 -4.72 -0.07 -16.90
C HIS A 104 -5.67 -0.11 -18.11
N GLU A 105 -5.15 -0.62 -19.22
CA GLU A 105 -5.90 -0.75 -20.47
C GLU A 105 -6.86 -1.93 -20.37
N GLY A 106 -8.13 -1.63 -20.10
CA GLY A 106 -9.21 -2.63 -20.03
C GLY A 106 -9.39 -3.27 -18.64
N PRO A 107 -10.19 -4.35 -18.56
CA PRO A 107 -10.47 -5.03 -17.29
C PRO A 107 -9.19 -5.59 -16.65
N ILE A 108 -8.97 -5.27 -15.38
CA ILE A 108 -7.83 -5.80 -14.63
C ILE A 108 -8.06 -7.29 -14.32
N ASP A 109 -7.43 -8.16 -15.10
CA ASP A 109 -7.38 -9.59 -14.83
C ASP A 109 -6.32 -9.90 -13.76
N VAL A 110 -6.76 -9.83 -12.50
CA VAL A 110 -5.91 -10.09 -11.33
C VAL A 110 -5.37 -11.51 -11.37
N ASP A 111 -6.14 -12.50 -11.82
CA ASP A 111 -5.70 -13.90 -11.83
C ASP A 111 -4.60 -14.14 -12.86
N LYS A 112 -4.71 -13.55 -14.06
CA LYS A 112 -3.63 -13.58 -15.06
C LYS A 112 -2.37 -12.88 -14.56
N ILE A 113 -2.50 -11.75 -13.87
CA ILE A 113 -1.37 -11.05 -13.24
C ILE A 113 -0.72 -11.95 -12.18
N MET A 114 -1.50 -12.58 -11.30
CA MET A 114 -0.98 -13.45 -10.24
C MET A 114 -0.32 -14.72 -10.79
N ARG A 115 -0.90 -15.37 -11.80
CA ARG A 115 -0.29 -16.54 -12.45
C ARG A 115 1.07 -16.19 -13.06
N LYS A 116 1.16 -15.07 -13.78
CA LYS A 116 2.44 -14.57 -14.33
C LYS A 116 3.44 -14.23 -13.22
N LEU A 117 2.99 -13.60 -12.14
CA LEU A 117 3.84 -13.27 -11.00
C LEU A 117 4.40 -14.53 -10.32
N VAL A 118 3.56 -15.53 -10.04
CA VAL A 118 3.97 -16.81 -9.44
C VAL A 118 4.96 -17.54 -10.34
N ALA A 119 4.72 -17.58 -11.65
CA ALA A 119 5.67 -18.16 -12.60
C ALA A 119 7.03 -17.42 -12.63
N ASN A 120 7.04 -16.10 -12.45
CA ASN A 120 8.27 -15.31 -12.36
C ASN A 120 9.02 -15.57 -11.04
N LEU A 121 8.30 -15.61 -9.91
CA LEU A 121 8.86 -15.88 -8.59
C LEU A 121 9.44 -17.29 -8.49
N ASP A 122 8.80 -18.28 -9.12
CA ASP A 122 9.24 -19.67 -9.14
C ASP A 122 10.63 -19.84 -9.78
N LYS A 123 10.96 -19.01 -10.78
CA LYS A 123 12.27 -19.00 -11.44
C LYS A 123 13.39 -18.36 -10.62
N ARG A 124 13.07 -17.60 -9.57
CA ARG A 124 14.04 -16.76 -8.85
C ARG A 124 14.62 -17.41 -7.58
N GLU A 125 14.18 -18.61 -7.23
CA GLU A 125 14.70 -19.42 -6.10
C GLU A 125 14.91 -18.66 -4.78
N LYS A 126 14.05 -17.67 -4.50
CA LYS A 126 14.09 -16.91 -3.24
C LYS A 126 13.16 -17.50 -2.19
N ASP A 127 13.67 -17.55 -0.96
CA ASP A 127 12.98 -18.05 0.23
C ASP A 127 12.35 -16.93 1.09
N ASP A 128 12.85 -15.71 0.95
CA ASP A 128 12.46 -14.55 1.75
C ASP A 128 11.83 -13.42 0.92
N TYR A 129 10.68 -12.95 1.39
CA TYR A 129 9.95 -11.78 0.90
C TYR A 129 10.77 -10.49 0.91
N ARG A 130 11.66 -10.32 1.90
CA ARG A 130 12.48 -9.10 2.06
C ARG A 130 13.53 -8.97 0.95
N LYS A 131 13.92 -10.10 0.35
CA LYS A 131 14.87 -10.14 -0.76
C LYS A 131 14.21 -9.85 -2.12
N LEU A 132 12.89 -9.64 -2.16
CA LEU A 132 12.16 -9.34 -3.39
C LEU A 132 12.20 -7.84 -3.71
N ASN A 133 12.68 -7.52 -4.91
CA ASN A 133 12.52 -6.19 -5.48
C ASN A 133 11.17 -6.15 -6.23
N TRP A 134 10.14 -5.64 -5.55
CA TRP A 134 8.78 -5.52 -6.12
C TRP A 134 8.71 -4.57 -7.31
N THR A 135 9.61 -3.58 -7.40
CA THR A 135 9.72 -2.68 -8.55
C THR A 135 10.14 -3.46 -9.78
N GLU A 136 11.16 -4.31 -9.69
CA GLU A 136 11.59 -5.19 -10.79
C GLU A 136 10.51 -6.20 -11.18
N LEU A 137 9.78 -6.75 -10.20
CA LEU A 137 8.69 -7.68 -10.47
C LEU A 137 7.50 -7.01 -11.18
N ALA A 138 7.31 -5.71 -11.01
CA ALA A 138 6.22 -4.96 -11.63
C ALA A 138 6.51 -4.55 -13.08
N LYS A 139 7.78 -4.39 -13.48
CA LYS A 139 8.16 -3.96 -14.85
C LYS A 139 7.46 -4.71 -16.00
N PRO A 140 7.24 -6.04 -15.95
CA PRO A 140 6.57 -6.76 -17.04
C PRO A 140 5.07 -6.48 -17.15
N PHE A 141 4.48 -5.75 -16.20
CA PHE A 141 3.04 -5.51 -16.11
C PHE A 141 2.74 -4.04 -16.40
N LYS A 142 2.23 -3.76 -17.60
CA LYS A 142 1.88 -2.40 -18.05
C LYS A 142 0.87 -1.76 -17.09
N TYR A 143 1.19 -0.57 -16.59
CA TYR A 143 0.39 0.23 -15.64
C TYR A 143 0.04 -0.45 -14.32
N VAL A 144 0.78 -1.51 -13.96
CA VAL A 144 0.68 -2.15 -12.66
C VAL A 144 1.83 -1.67 -11.79
N THR A 145 1.50 -1.03 -10.67
CA THR A 145 2.50 -0.59 -9.72
C THR A 145 2.99 -1.76 -8.86
N HIS A 146 4.22 -1.64 -8.34
CA HIS A 146 4.76 -2.56 -7.34
C HIS A 146 3.88 -2.65 -6.08
N GLY A 147 3.27 -1.53 -5.68
CA GLY A 147 2.37 -1.47 -4.53
C GLY A 147 1.08 -2.27 -4.75
N PHE A 148 0.51 -2.20 -5.94
CA PHE A 148 -0.66 -3.00 -6.33
C PHE A 148 -0.28 -4.48 -6.36
N LEU A 149 0.82 -4.81 -7.03
CA LEU A 149 1.31 -6.18 -7.17
C LEU A 149 1.56 -6.85 -5.81
N TYR A 150 2.26 -6.17 -4.90
CA TYR A 150 2.49 -6.62 -3.54
C TYR A 150 1.17 -6.82 -2.77
N ARG A 151 0.24 -5.86 -2.87
CA ARG A 151 -1.06 -5.94 -2.20
C ARG A 151 -1.86 -7.15 -2.69
N MET A 152 -1.91 -7.37 -4.01
CA MET A 152 -2.63 -8.49 -4.60
C MET A 152 -1.99 -9.81 -4.19
N PHE A 153 -0.66 -9.93 -4.30
CA PHE A 153 0.05 -11.14 -3.87
C PHE A 153 -0.23 -11.46 -2.40
N LYS A 154 -0.13 -10.48 -1.51
CA LYS A 154 -0.40 -10.67 -0.08
C LYS A 154 -1.85 -11.08 0.18
N LYS A 155 -2.82 -10.50 -0.54
CA LYS A 155 -4.24 -10.86 -0.44
C LYS A 155 -4.48 -12.30 -0.90
N THR A 156 -3.92 -12.68 -2.03
CA THR A 156 -4.00 -14.05 -2.59
C THR A 156 -3.36 -15.06 -1.64
N ASN A 157 -2.16 -14.76 -1.13
CA ASN A 157 -1.47 -15.59 -0.15
C ASN A 157 -2.32 -15.80 1.12
N ASN A 158 -2.91 -14.73 1.64
CA ASN A 158 -3.77 -14.81 2.83
C ASN A 158 -5.09 -15.57 2.61
N ARG A 159 -5.57 -15.64 1.36
CA ARG A 159 -6.81 -16.34 1.01
C ARG A 159 -6.60 -17.83 0.75
N ILE A 160 -5.53 -18.16 0.01
CA ILE A 160 -5.34 -19.49 -0.58
C ILE A 160 -4.31 -20.31 0.19
N VAL A 161 -3.21 -19.68 0.62
CA VAL A 161 -2.08 -20.43 1.18
C VAL A 161 -2.34 -20.72 2.67
N PRO A 162 -2.15 -21.96 3.14
CA PRO A 162 -2.22 -22.32 4.56
C PRO A 162 -1.24 -21.52 5.43
N LEU A 163 -1.61 -21.21 6.66
CA LEU A 163 -0.89 -20.28 7.54
C LEU A 163 0.56 -20.69 7.77
N GLU A 164 0.80 -21.99 7.94
CA GLU A 164 2.08 -22.64 8.18
C GLU A 164 3.06 -22.50 7.00
N LEU A 165 2.57 -22.26 5.78
CA LEU A 165 3.40 -22.06 4.60
C LEU A 165 3.71 -20.57 4.36
N ARG A 166 2.93 -19.64 4.91
CA ARG A 166 2.96 -18.20 4.59
C ARG A 166 4.29 -17.51 4.89
N SER A 167 5.05 -18.02 5.86
CA SER A 167 6.33 -17.44 6.29
C SER A 167 7.46 -17.69 5.29
N ASN A 168 7.37 -18.76 4.48
CA ASN A 168 8.40 -19.14 3.53
C ASN A 168 7.90 -18.86 2.10
N LEU A 169 8.56 -17.93 1.40
CA LEU A 169 8.16 -17.51 0.05
C LEU A 169 8.14 -18.69 -0.93
N ARG A 170 9.14 -19.56 -0.87
CA ARG A 170 9.25 -20.71 -1.78
C ARG A 170 8.08 -21.67 -1.60
N LYS A 171 7.74 -22.02 -0.36
CA LYS A 171 6.57 -22.86 -0.04
C LYS A 171 5.27 -22.22 -0.51
N CYS A 172 5.10 -20.91 -0.32
CA CYS A 172 3.95 -20.17 -0.83
C CYS A 172 3.82 -20.26 -2.35
N VAL A 173 4.92 -20.00 -3.07
CA VAL A 173 4.95 -19.99 -4.53
C VAL A 173 4.65 -21.39 -5.08
N LEU A 174 5.20 -22.45 -4.48
CA LEU A 174 4.92 -23.83 -4.88
C LEU A 174 3.44 -24.18 -4.67
N HIS A 175 2.87 -23.82 -3.53
CA HIS A 175 1.45 -24.06 -3.24
C HIS A 175 0.55 -23.30 -4.24
N LEU A 176 0.79 -22.01 -4.46
CA LEU A 176 0.04 -21.21 -5.43
C LEU A 176 0.17 -21.76 -6.86
N LYS A 177 1.36 -22.23 -7.25
CA LYS A 177 1.59 -22.85 -8.55
C LYS A 177 0.76 -24.13 -8.72
N GLN A 178 0.61 -24.92 -7.66
CA GLN A 178 -0.19 -26.14 -7.68
C GLN A 178 -1.69 -25.83 -7.83
N VAL A 179 -2.22 -24.91 -7.01
CA VAL A 179 -3.61 -24.44 -7.09
C VAL A 179 -3.92 -23.94 -8.50
N TYR A 180 -3.05 -23.12 -9.08
CA TYR A 180 -3.24 -22.60 -10.43
C TYR A 180 -3.16 -23.67 -11.53
N LYS A 181 -2.42 -24.76 -11.32
CA LYS A 181 -2.43 -25.91 -12.24
C LYS A 181 -3.73 -26.71 -12.14
N GLU A 182 -4.27 -26.88 -10.94
CA GLU A 182 -5.50 -27.63 -10.70
C GLU A 182 -6.72 -26.90 -11.24
N GLU A 183 -6.82 -25.58 -11.04
CA GLU A 183 -7.90 -24.76 -11.61
C GLU A 183 -7.95 -24.81 -13.16
N ARG A 184 -6.79 -24.92 -13.82
CA ARG A 184 -6.72 -25.10 -15.28
C ARG A 184 -7.24 -26.45 -15.76
N LYS A 185 -7.35 -27.45 -14.89
CA LYS A 185 -7.93 -28.76 -15.24
C LYS A 185 -9.46 -28.76 -15.14
N ILE A 186 -10.05 -27.78 -14.44
CA ILE A 186 -11.49 -27.71 -14.16
C ILE A 186 -12.23 -26.86 -15.21
N MET A 187 -11.53 -25.98 -15.95
CA MET A 187 -12.06 -25.28 -17.12
C MET A 187 -11.20 -25.58 -18.35
N PRO A 188 -11.70 -26.34 -19.33
CA PRO A 188 -11.02 -26.52 -20.60
C PRO A 188 -10.97 -25.19 -21.39
N PRO A 189 -10.03 -25.07 -22.35
CA PRO A 189 -9.79 -23.83 -23.10
C PRO A 189 -11.01 -23.32 -23.87
#